data_AF-A0A5N9AE97-F1
#
_entry.id   AF-A0A5N9AE97-F1
#
_cell.length_a   1.000
_cell.length_b   1.000
_cell.length_c   1.000
_cell.angle_alpha   90.00
_cell.angle_beta   90.00
_cell.angle_gamma   90.00
#
_symmetry.space_group_name_H-M   'P 1'
#
loop_
_entity.id
_entity.type
_entity.pdbx_description
1 polymer ?
#
loop_
_entity_poly.entity_id
_entity_poly.type
_entity_poly.pdbx_seq_one_letter_code
_entity_poly.pdbx_strand_id
1 'polypeptide(L)'
;MNYDNRICINECRAMCCRGPLVIQLTVSENELLKSTGKQLQVPVVSSVTMDGKYILKFSDHPGLHCPMLDSETSMCRIYDDRPKVCREFPLKVTPGCFISEKLR
;
A
#
# COMPACT_ATOMS: atom_id res chain seq x y z
N MET A 1 5.33 -13.35 14.13
CA MET A 1 4.35 -12.34 13.69
C MET A 1 4.63 -11.04 14.45
N ASN A 2 5.17 -10.03 13.77
CA ASN A 2 5.55 -8.75 14.39
C ASN A 2 4.28 -7.99 14.86
N TYR A 3 4.40 -7.14 15.88
CA TYR A 3 3.30 -6.32 16.41
C TYR A 3 2.67 -5.45 15.31
N ASP A 4 3.50 -4.90 14.42
CA ASP A 4 3.06 -4.04 13.30
C ASP A 4 2.19 -4.80 12.28
N ASN A 5 2.45 -6.10 12.08
CA ASN A 5 1.61 -6.97 11.24
C ASN A 5 0.23 -7.20 11.87
N ARG A 6 0.15 -7.28 13.20
CA ARG A 6 -1.14 -7.45 13.90
C ARG A 6 -2.01 -6.22 13.77
N ILE A 7 -1.42 -5.02 13.90
CA ILE A 7 -2.15 -3.78 13.66
C ILE A 7 -2.65 -3.76 12.22
N CYS A 8 -1.79 -4.06 11.24
CA CYS A 8 -2.17 -4.08 9.83
C CYS A 8 -3.34 -5.04 9.54
N ILE A 9 -3.26 -6.27 10.05
CA ILE A 9 -4.22 -7.35 9.76
C ILE A 9 -5.52 -7.20 10.55
N ASN A 10 -5.45 -6.94 11.85
CA ASN A 10 -6.60 -7.06 12.75
C ASN A 10 -7.28 -5.74 13.07
N GLU A 11 -6.50 -4.67 13.24
CA GLU A 11 -7.00 -3.38 13.69
C GLU A 11 -7.25 -2.47 12.47
N CYS A 12 -6.20 -2.19 11.70
CA CYS A 12 -6.21 -1.32 10.53
C CYS A 12 -6.80 -2.01 9.30
N ARG A 13 -6.95 -3.34 9.28
CA ARG A 13 -7.54 -4.10 8.15
C ARG A 13 -6.96 -3.74 6.77
N ALA A 14 -5.67 -3.42 6.73
CA ALA A 14 -4.94 -2.91 5.57
C ALA A 14 -5.60 -1.69 4.90
N MET A 15 -6.06 -0.70 5.68
CA MET A 15 -6.68 0.51 5.12
C MET A 15 -5.80 1.25 4.10
N CYS A 16 -4.46 1.26 4.26
CA CYS A 16 -3.55 1.83 3.26
C CYS A 16 -3.61 1.14 1.89
N CYS A 17 -4.04 -0.13 1.87
CA CYS A 17 -4.24 -0.91 0.65
C CYS A 17 -5.68 -0.85 0.14
N ARG A 18 -6.68 -0.47 0.96
CA ARG A 18 -8.12 -0.55 0.60
C ARG A 18 -8.79 0.80 0.31
N GLY A 19 -8.23 1.92 0.77
CA GLY A 19 -8.82 3.24 0.47
C GLY A 19 -8.75 3.57 -1.03
N PRO A 20 -9.61 4.45 -1.57
CA PRO A 20 -9.55 4.90 -2.97
C PRO A 20 -8.37 5.86 -3.15
N LEU A 21 -7.17 5.29 -3.08
CA LEU A 21 -5.91 6.00 -3.02
C LEU A 21 -5.23 5.99 -4.38
N VAL A 22 -4.51 7.08 -4.59
CA VAL A 22 -3.48 7.20 -5.60
C VAL A 22 -2.17 7.24 -4.83
N ILE A 23 -1.26 6.31 -5.10
CA ILE A 23 0.06 6.30 -4.48
C ILE A 23 1.08 6.81 -5.49
N GLN A 24 1.88 7.79 -5.07
CA GLN A 24 3.04 8.23 -5.82
C GLN A 24 4.23 7.38 -5.40
N LEU A 25 4.96 6.86 -6.38
CA LEU A 25 6.11 5.99 -6.23
C LEU A 25 7.33 6.70 -6.83
N THR A 26 8.47 6.56 -6.16
CA THR A 26 9.77 6.79 -6.78
C THR A 26 10.04 5.74 -7.87
N VAL A 27 11.08 5.96 -8.68
CA VAL A 27 11.51 5.00 -9.71
C VAL A 27 11.82 3.63 -9.09
N SER A 28 12.62 3.60 -8.01
CA SER A 28 13.02 2.36 -7.33
C SER A 28 11.84 1.64 -6.67
N GLU A 29 10.91 2.36 -6.04
CA GLU A 29 9.70 1.75 -5.46
C GLU A 29 8.82 1.13 -6.55
N ASN A 30 8.68 1.79 -7.70
CA ASN A 30 7.92 1.27 -8.83
C ASN A 30 8.57 0.01 -9.43
N GLU A 31 9.90 0.00 -9.59
CA GLU A 31 10.64 -1.17 -10.07
C GLU A 31 10.50 -2.37 -9.13
N LEU A 32 10.68 -2.14 -7.82
CA LEU A 32 10.48 -3.16 -6.80
C LEU A 32 9.06 -3.72 -6.85
N LEU A 33 8.05 -2.83 -6.90
CA LEU A 33 6.65 -3.23 -6.91
C LEU A 33 6.29 -4.06 -8.15
N LYS A 34 6.80 -3.68 -9.33
CA LYS A 34 6.61 -4.45 -10.57
C LYS A 34 7.34 -5.79 -10.54
N SER A 35 8.56 -5.82 -9.99
CA SER A 35 9.31 -7.07 -9.81
C SER A 35 8.56 -8.04 -8.91
N THR A 36 8.10 -7.58 -7.74
CA THR A 36 7.32 -8.38 -6.81
C THR A 36 5.98 -8.81 -7.40
N GLY A 37 5.28 -7.92 -8.11
CA GLY A 37 4.06 -8.27 -8.84
C GLY A 37 4.30 -9.40 -9.84
N LYS A 38 5.38 -9.33 -10.62
CA LYS A 38 5.77 -10.40 -11.55
C LYS A 38 6.04 -11.73 -10.83
N GLN A 39 6.76 -11.71 -9.72
CA GLN A 39 7.05 -12.91 -8.92
C GLN A 39 5.77 -13.54 -8.35
N LEU A 40 4.83 -12.71 -7.91
CA LEU A 40 3.55 -13.14 -7.36
C LEU A 40 2.47 -13.40 -8.42
N GLN A 41 2.80 -13.22 -9.71
CA GLN A 41 1.85 -13.29 -10.83
C GLN A 41 0.65 -12.34 -10.68
N VAL A 42 0.89 -11.18 -10.05
CA VAL A 42 -0.09 -10.11 -9.88
C VAL A 42 0.24 -8.94 -10.82
N PRO A 43 -0.69 -8.51 -11.68
CA PRO A 43 -0.46 -7.36 -12.55
C PRO A 43 -0.34 -6.08 -11.74
N VAL A 44 0.71 -5.30 -12.01
CA VAL A 44 0.94 -3.98 -11.41
C VAL A 44 0.95 -2.94 -12.52
N VAL A 45 -0.07 -2.09 -12.51
CA VAL A 45 -0.24 -0.99 -13.46
C VAL A 45 0.17 0.32 -12.80
N SER A 46 0.98 1.10 -13.50
CA SER A 46 1.47 2.40 -13.03
C SER A 46 1.71 3.31 -14.23
N SER A 47 1.46 4.60 -14.08
CA SER A 47 1.72 5.62 -15.10
C SER A 47 2.84 6.55 -14.67
N VAL A 48 3.69 6.96 -15.60
CA VAL A 48 4.73 7.96 -15.34
C VAL A 48 4.11 9.36 -15.23
N THR A 49 4.62 10.19 -14.33
CA THR A 49 4.24 11.59 -14.17
C THR A 49 5.23 12.53 -14.87
N MET A 50 4.85 13.79 -15.05
CA MET A 50 5.71 14.79 -15.70
C MET A 50 7.06 15.02 -14.98
N ASP A 51 7.12 14.79 -13.67
CA ASP A 51 8.33 14.89 -12.85
C ASP A 51 9.17 13.60 -12.80
N GLY A 52 8.86 12.61 -13.65
CA GLY A 52 9.61 11.35 -13.75
C GLY A 52 9.34 10.34 -12.63
N LYS A 53 8.35 10.60 -11.77
CA LYS A 53 7.84 9.63 -10.79
C LYS A 53 6.78 8.74 -11.40
N TYR A 54 6.25 7.83 -10.60
CA TYR A 54 5.16 6.95 -10.98
C TYR A 54 3.94 7.17 -10.11
N ILE A 55 2.77 6.99 -10.70
CA ILE A 55 1.51 6.94 -10.00
C ILE A 55 0.90 5.56 -10.20
N LEU A 56 0.50 4.94 -9.10
CA LEU A 56 -0.34 3.76 -9.09
C LEU A 56 -1.72 4.15 -8.55
N LYS A 57 -2.76 3.94 -9.35
CA LYS A 57 -4.15 4.15 -8.95
C LYS A 57 -4.79 2.81 -8.61
N PHE A 58 -5.46 2.73 -7.48
CA PHE A 58 -6.12 1.48 -7.09
C PHE A 58 -7.29 1.14 -8.01
N SER A 59 -7.91 2.14 -8.65
CA SER A 59 -8.93 1.96 -9.68
C SER A 59 -8.46 1.16 -10.90
N ASP A 60 -7.14 1.13 -11.15
CA ASP A 60 -6.57 0.46 -12.31
C ASP A 60 -6.28 -1.03 -12.01
N HIS A 61 -6.71 -1.53 -10.85
CA HIS A 61 -6.46 -2.89 -10.38
C HIS A 61 -7.77 -3.58 -9.97
N PRO A 62 -7.85 -4.93 -10.11
CA PRO A 62 -8.99 -5.69 -9.63
C PRO A 62 -9.28 -5.44 -8.14
N GLY A 63 -10.56 -5.36 -7.79
CA GLY A 63 -10.99 -5.10 -6.40
C GLY A 63 -10.84 -3.66 -5.94
N LEU A 64 -10.38 -2.74 -6.79
CA LEU A 64 -10.26 -1.30 -6.49
C LEU A 64 -9.34 -1.01 -5.29
N HIS A 65 -8.31 -1.83 -5.13
CA HIS A 65 -7.36 -1.78 -4.02
C HIS A 65 -5.91 -1.98 -4.50
N CYS A 66 -4.95 -1.81 -3.62
CA CYS A 66 -3.54 -2.08 -3.90
C CYS A 66 -3.36 -3.53 -4.40
N PRO A 67 -2.57 -3.77 -5.46
CA PRO A 67 -2.31 -5.13 -5.97
C PRO A 67 -1.55 -6.01 -4.97
N MET A 68 -0.85 -5.41 -4.00
CA MET A 68 -0.12 -6.16 -2.97
C MET A 68 -0.98 -6.54 -1.77
N LEU A 69 -2.28 -6.26 -1.79
CA LEU A 69 -3.20 -6.71 -0.77
C LEU A 69 -3.44 -8.22 -0.92
N ASP A 70 -3.17 -8.96 0.14
CA ASP A 70 -3.77 -10.27 0.33
C ASP A 70 -5.19 -10.09 0.87
N SER A 71 -6.19 -10.31 0.02
CA SER A 71 -7.59 -10.03 0.34
C SER A 71 -8.16 -10.98 1.42
N GLU A 72 -7.64 -12.20 1.51
CA GLU A 72 -8.05 -13.22 2.47
C GLU A 72 -7.55 -12.88 3.88
N THR A 73 -6.27 -12.53 3.99
CA THR A 73 -5.61 -12.30 5.27
C THR A 73 -5.57 -10.84 5.69
N SER A 74 -5.89 -9.90 4.80
CA SER A 74 -5.64 -8.47 4.97
C SER A 74 -4.17 -8.13 5.25
N MET A 75 -3.24 -8.96 4.75
CA MET A 75 -1.81 -8.70 4.87
C MET A 75 -1.29 -7.98 3.61
N CYS A 76 -0.43 -6.98 3.77
CA CYS A 76 0.33 -6.45 2.66
C CYS A 76 1.48 -7.41 2.34
N ARG A 77 1.52 -7.94 1.10
CA ARG A 77 2.53 -8.92 0.67
C ARG A 77 3.96 -8.36 0.61
N ILE A 78 4.09 -7.03 0.68
CA ILE A 78 5.36 -6.31 0.71
C ILE A 78 5.51 -5.49 1.99
N TYR A 79 5.00 -5.98 3.13
CA TYR A 79 4.86 -5.18 4.36
C TYR A 79 6.15 -4.45 4.76
N ASP A 80 7.29 -5.14 4.74
CA ASP A 80 8.59 -4.58 5.13
C ASP A 80 9.16 -3.62 4.05
N ASP A 81 8.87 -3.93 2.79
CA ASP A 81 9.31 -3.19 1.60
C ASP A 81 8.30 -2.13 1.12
N ARG A 82 7.32 -1.80 1.96
CA ARG A 82 6.24 -0.87 1.60
C ARG A 82 6.81 0.46 1.08
N PRO A 83 6.22 1.03 0.01
CA PRO A 83 6.56 2.38 -0.43
C PRO A 83 6.43 3.37 0.72
N LYS A 84 7.21 4.46 0.66
CA LYS A 84 7.25 5.51 1.68
C LYS A 84 5.86 6.01 2.05
N VAL A 85 5.01 6.29 1.07
CA VAL A 85 3.62 6.73 1.29
C VAL A 85 2.78 5.70 2.07
N CYS A 86 3.05 4.41 1.92
CA CYS A 86 2.37 3.34 2.66
C CYS A 86 2.93 3.16 4.08
N ARG A 87 4.19 3.52 4.32
CA ARG A 87 4.81 3.57 5.66
C ARG A 87 4.34 4.79 6.46
N GLU A 88 4.12 5.90 5.78
CA GLU A 88 3.63 7.15 6.36
C GLU A 88 2.10 7.18 6.52
N PHE A 89 1.40 6.10 6.16
CA PHE A 89 -0.04 6.01 6.34
C PHE A 89 -0.41 5.79 7.82
N PRO A 90 -1.40 6.51 8.36
CA PRO A 90 -2.22 7.53 7.69
C PRO A 90 -1.52 8.91 7.64
N LEU A 91 -1.57 9.56 6.46
CA LEU A 91 -0.94 10.89 6.24
C LEU A 91 -1.51 12.00 7.14
N LYS A 92 -2.75 11.84 7.60
CA LYS A 92 -3.39 12.69 8.60
C LYS A 92 -3.99 11.81 9.68
N VAL A 93 -3.75 12.17 10.93
CA VAL A 93 -4.48 11.61 12.07
C VAL A 93 -5.96 11.91 11.85
N THR A 94 -6.79 10.88 11.93
CA THR A 94 -8.24 11.08 11.94
C THR A 94 -8.64 11.17 13.41
N PRO A 95 -9.12 12.33 13.90
CA PRO A 95 -9.47 12.49 15.31
C PRO A 95 -10.44 11.39 15.76
N GLY A 96 -10.10 10.69 16.85
CA GLY A 96 -10.90 9.57 17.36
C GLY A 96 -10.62 8.22 16.69
N CYS A 97 -9.70 8.16 15.72
CA CYS A 97 -9.17 6.90 15.20
C CYS A 97 -7.91 6.51 15.97
N PHE A 98 -8.11 5.64 16.95
CA PHE A 98 -7.07 5.10 17.83
C PHE A 98 -5.82 4.60 17.08
N ILE A 99 -6.01 3.99 15.91
CA ILE A 99 -4.92 3.46 15.07
C ILE A 99 -4.07 4.58 14.48
N SER A 100 -4.71 5.66 14.01
CA SER A 100 -4.02 6.80 13.44
C SER A 100 -3.25 7.63 14.48
N GLU A 101 -3.68 7.57 15.74
CA GLU A 101 -3.08 8.28 16.86
C GLU A 101 -1.88 7.52 17.48
N LYS A 102 -1.87 6.18 17.39
CA LYS A 102 -0.86 5.31 18.03
C LYS A 102 0.34 4.95 17.13
N LEU A 103 0.24 5.16 15.81
CA LEU A 103 1.28 4.82 14.82
C LEU A 103 2.29 5.95 14.56
N ARG A 104 2.39 6.94 15.46
CA ARG A 104 3.41 8.00 15.44
C ARG A 104 4.49 7.77 16.47
#